data_AF-A0A379X2V8-F1
#
_entry.id   AF-A0A379X2V8-F1
#
_cell.length_a   1.000
_cell.length_b   1.000
_cell.length_c   1.000
_cell.angle_alpha   90.00
_cell.angle_beta   90.00
_cell.angle_gamma   90.00
#
_symmetry.space_group_name_H-M   'P 1'
#
loop_
_entity.id
_entity.type
_entity.pdbx_description
1 polymer ?
#
loop_
_entity_poly.entity_id
_entity_poly.type
_entity_poly.pdbx_seq_one_letter_code
_entity_poly.pdbx_strand_id
1 'polypeptide(L)'
;MVPEIGLTPQTIARFRERFNAPVEVLHSGLNDSERLSAWLKAKNGEAAIVIGTRSSLFTPFKNLGVIVIDEEHDSSYKQQEGWRYHARDLAVYRAHSEQIPIILGSATPALETLCNVRQKKYRMLRLTRRAGNARPALQHVLDLKGQRLQAGLAPALIARMRQHLQADNQVILFLNRRGFAPALLCHDCGWIAECPRCDHYYTLHQAQHHLRCHHCDSQRPVPRQCPSCGSTHMLPVGLGTEQLEQVLRPSSPACRSHESTVIPPVVKARWSSIWRKFTAAERAF
;
A
#
# COMPACT_ATOMS: atom_id res chain seq x y z
N MET A 1 -2.08 0.16 -18.26
CA MET A 1 -2.88 -0.17 -17.07
C MET A 1 -2.26 0.52 -15.87
N VAL A 2 -3.09 1.04 -14.97
CA VAL A 2 -2.68 1.72 -13.73
C VAL A 2 -3.51 1.18 -12.55
N PRO A 3 -3.08 1.34 -11.29
CA PRO A 3 -3.89 0.98 -10.13
C PRO A 3 -5.23 1.73 -10.12
N GLU A 4 -6.22 1.23 -9.37
CA GLU A 4 -7.57 1.84 -9.34
C GLU A 4 -7.54 3.32 -8.93
N ILE A 5 -6.63 3.70 -8.03
CA ILE A 5 -6.45 5.08 -7.54
C ILE A 5 -5.49 5.87 -8.46
N GLY A 6 -4.76 5.19 -9.34
CA GLY A 6 -3.78 5.78 -10.27
C GLY A 6 -4.40 6.52 -11.46
N LEU A 7 -5.70 6.36 -11.71
CA LEU A 7 -6.46 7.12 -12.73
C LEU A 7 -6.76 8.54 -12.27
N THR A 8 -5.72 9.34 -12.03
CA THR A 8 -5.89 10.76 -11.71
C THR A 8 -6.18 11.57 -12.97
N PRO A 9 -6.99 12.65 -12.87
CA PRO A 9 -7.22 13.56 -13.99
C PRO A 9 -5.93 14.12 -14.59
N GLN A 10 -4.91 14.34 -13.75
CA GLN A 10 -3.59 14.81 -14.15
C GLN A 10 -2.88 13.82 -15.09
N THR A 11 -2.86 12.53 -14.75
CA THR A 11 -2.28 11.50 -15.61
C THR A 11 -3.02 11.43 -16.93
N ILE A 12 -4.35 11.44 -16.92
CA ILE A 12 -5.16 11.38 -18.14
C ILE A 12 -4.90 12.59 -19.04
N ALA A 13 -4.88 13.81 -18.48
CA ALA A 13 -4.59 15.04 -19.21
C ALA A 13 -3.21 14.99 -19.87
N ARG A 14 -2.19 14.54 -19.12
CA ARG A 14 -0.82 14.40 -19.64
C ARG A 14 -0.72 13.44 -20.82
N PHE A 15 -1.47 12.33 -20.80
CA PHE A 15 -1.53 11.41 -21.94
C PHE A 15 -2.23 12.05 -23.15
N ARG A 16 -3.36 12.72 -22.93
CA ARG A 16 -4.11 13.41 -24.00
C ARG A 16 -3.31 14.54 -24.66
N GLU A 17 -2.55 15.30 -23.87
CA GLU A 17 -1.67 16.38 -24.38
C GLU A 17 -0.47 15.83 -25.14
N ARG A 18 0.06 14.67 -24.72
CA ARG A 18 1.26 14.08 -25.33
C ARG A 18 0.99 13.42 -26.68
N PHE A 19 -0.20 12.86 -26.87
CA PHE A 19 -0.54 12.07 -28.05
C PHE A 19 -1.66 12.71 -28.86
N ASN A 20 -1.37 13.09 -30.10
CA ASN A 20 -2.36 13.52 -31.09
C ASN A 20 -3.11 12.30 -31.67
N ALA A 21 -3.65 11.43 -30.82
CA ALA A 21 -4.36 10.21 -31.20
C ALA A 21 -5.50 9.93 -30.19
N PRO A 22 -6.57 9.20 -30.59
CA PRO A 22 -7.69 8.94 -29.69
C PRO A 22 -7.28 8.10 -28.47
N VAL A 23 -7.55 8.64 -27.27
CA VAL A 23 -7.28 8.00 -25.97
C VAL A 23 -8.61 7.70 -25.25
N GLU A 24 -8.91 6.42 -25.08
CA GLU A 24 -10.04 5.95 -24.28
C GLU A 24 -9.59 5.63 -22.86
N VAL A 25 -10.44 5.95 -21.88
CA VAL A 25 -10.16 5.69 -20.46
C VAL A 25 -11.23 4.76 -19.92
N LEU A 26 -10.84 3.67 -19.25
CA LEU A 26 -11.74 2.68 -18.63
C LEU A 26 -11.57 2.69 -17.11
N HIS A 27 -12.59 3.20 -16.41
CA HIS A 27 -12.67 3.20 -14.94
C HIS A 27 -14.04 2.73 -14.43
N SER A 28 -14.12 2.47 -13.12
CA SER A 28 -15.33 1.98 -12.45
C SER A 28 -16.53 2.91 -12.61
N GLY A 29 -16.30 4.23 -12.65
CA GLY A 29 -17.37 5.24 -12.78
C GLY A 29 -18.06 5.35 -14.16
N LEU A 30 -17.63 4.62 -15.19
CA LEU A 30 -18.30 4.63 -16.49
C LEU A 30 -19.56 3.76 -16.49
N ASN A 31 -20.59 4.19 -17.22
CA ASN A 31 -21.78 3.38 -17.48
C ASN A 31 -21.51 2.30 -18.56
N ASP A 32 -22.43 1.37 -18.71
CA ASP A 32 -22.23 0.22 -19.61
C ASP A 32 -22.21 0.62 -21.10
N SER A 33 -22.94 1.66 -21.50
CA SER A 33 -22.91 2.19 -22.87
C SER A 33 -21.56 2.83 -23.20
N GLU A 34 -20.97 3.58 -22.27
CA GLU A 34 -19.64 4.17 -22.40
C GLU A 34 -18.57 3.08 -22.50
N ARG A 35 -18.66 2.06 -21.63
CA ARG A 35 -17.75 0.90 -21.67
C ARG A 35 -17.85 0.15 -22.99
N LEU A 36 -19.06 -0.09 -23.49
CA LEU A 36 -19.29 -0.75 -24.78
C LEU A 36 -18.73 0.09 -25.94
N SER A 37 -18.93 1.41 -25.92
CA SER A 37 -18.38 2.32 -26.93
C SER A 37 -16.85 2.26 -26.96
N ALA A 38 -16.19 2.37 -25.80
CA ALA A 38 -14.73 2.26 -25.71
C ALA A 38 -14.23 0.87 -26.14
N TRP A 39 -14.96 -0.19 -25.81
CA TRP A 39 -14.66 -1.56 -26.21
C TRP A 39 -14.71 -1.73 -27.75
N LEU A 40 -15.74 -1.21 -28.39
CA LEU A 40 -15.90 -1.26 -29.85
C LEU A 40 -14.82 -0.44 -30.56
N LYS A 41 -14.54 0.77 -30.08
CA LYS A 41 -13.48 1.63 -30.64
C LYS A 41 -12.11 0.95 -30.59
N ALA A 42 -11.76 0.31 -29.48
CA ALA A 42 -10.51 -0.43 -29.35
C ALA A 42 -10.46 -1.65 -30.30
N LYS A 43 -11.57 -2.42 -30.39
CA LYS A 43 -11.70 -3.54 -31.32
C LYS A 43 -11.54 -3.13 -32.78
N ASN A 44 -12.11 -1.99 -33.17
CA ASN A 44 -12.10 -1.50 -34.55
C ASN A 44 -10.83 -0.74 -34.93
N GLY A 45 -9.97 -0.42 -33.94
CA GLY A 45 -8.75 0.37 -34.12
C GLY A 45 -9.00 1.88 -34.18
N GLU A 46 -10.17 2.35 -33.74
CA GLU A 46 -10.51 3.77 -33.61
C GLU A 46 -9.87 4.38 -32.34
N ALA A 47 -9.67 3.57 -31.30
CA ALA A 47 -8.89 3.97 -30.12
C ALA A 47 -7.43 3.57 -30.29
N ALA A 48 -6.52 4.55 -30.27
CA ALA A 48 -5.08 4.29 -30.35
C ALA A 48 -4.50 3.86 -29.01
N ILE A 49 -5.02 4.44 -27.91
CA ILE A 49 -4.55 4.16 -26.55
C ILE A 49 -5.77 3.88 -25.67
N VAL A 50 -5.69 2.84 -24.85
CA VAL A 50 -6.65 2.55 -23.79
C VAL A 50 -5.92 2.61 -22.45
N ILE A 51 -6.38 3.48 -21.56
CA ILE A 51 -5.88 3.60 -20.19
C ILE A 51 -6.96 3.07 -19.26
N GLY A 52 -6.63 2.11 -18.41
CA GLY A 52 -7.61 1.63 -17.45
C GLY A 52 -6.99 0.86 -16.30
N THR A 53 -7.86 0.39 -15.42
CA THR A 53 -7.49 -0.48 -14.32
C THR A 53 -7.33 -1.93 -14.79
N ARG A 54 -7.22 -2.86 -13.85
CA ARG A 54 -7.14 -4.32 -14.06
C ARG A 54 -8.13 -4.91 -15.08
N SER A 55 -9.39 -4.47 -15.14
CA SER A 55 -10.38 -5.05 -16.07
C SER A 55 -10.12 -4.68 -17.53
N SER A 56 -9.41 -3.57 -17.79
CA SER A 56 -9.02 -3.16 -19.14
C SER A 56 -8.08 -4.15 -19.82
N LEU A 57 -7.51 -5.10 -19.07
CA LEU A 57 -6.75 -6.22 -19.62
C LEU A 57 -7.55 -7.04 -20.64
N PHE A 58 -8.87 -7.09 -20.54
CA PHE A 58 -9.71 -7.89 -21.44
C PHE A 58 -10.23 -7.10 -22.64
N THR A 59 -9.81 -5.83 -22.79
CA THR A 59 -10.21 -5.02 -23.94
C THR A 59 -9.65 -5.63 -25.23
N PRO A 60 -10.48 -5.87 -26.27
CA PRO A 60 -10.02 -6.31 -27.56
C PRO A 60 -9.30 -5.16 -28.27
N PHE A 61 -8.33 -5.50 -29.09
CA PHE A 61 -7.61 -4.54 -29.92
C PHE A 61 -7.51 -5.08 -31.33
N LYS A 62 -7.63 -4.19 -32.33
CA LYS A 62 -7.40 -4.56 -33.74
C LYS A 62 -5.96 -4.99 -34.00
N ASN A 63 -5.01 -4.26 -33.42
CA ASN A 63 -3.57 -4.52 -33.55
C ASN A 63 -2.85 -3.98 -32.32
N LEU A 64 -2.82 -4.75 -31.23
CA LEU A 64 -2.16 -4.35 -29.99
C LEU A 64 -0.64 -4.38 -30.20
N GLY A 65 0.05 -3.27 -29.90
CA GLY A 65 1.51 -3.19 -30.09
C GLY A 65 2.34 -3.29 -28.81
N VAL A 66 1.78 -2.93 -27.66
CA VAL A 66 2.49 -2.91 -26.38
C VAL A 66 1.50 -2.89 -25.21
N ILE A 67 1.88 -3.53 -24.10
CA ILE A 67 1.19 -3.40 -22.82
C ILE A 67 2.14 -2.72 -21.82
N VAL A 68 1.66 -1.70 -21.12
CA VAL A 68 2.39 -1.04 -20.03
C VAL A 68 1.57 -1.14 -18.76
N ILE A 69 2.18 -1.61 -17.68
CA ILE A 69 1.60 -1.64 -16.33
C ILE A 69 2.45 -0.75 -15.45
N ASP A 70 1.83 0.28 -14.87
CA ASP A 70 2.47 1.15 -13.90
C ASP A 70 2.21 0.65 -12.47
N GLU A 71 3.13 0.92 -11.54
CA GLU A 71 3.08 0.43 -10.16
C GLU A 71 2.75 -1.07 -10.07
N GLU A 72 3.48 -1.92 -10.80
CA GLU A 72 3.16 -3.35 -10.97
C GLU A 72 3.02 -4.16 -9.68
N HIS A 73 3.62 -3.69 -8.58
CA HIS A 73 3.53 -4.29 -7.25
C HIS A 73 2.20 -4.04 -6.55
N ASP A 74 1.35 -3.16 -7.07
CA ASP A 74 0.12 -2.75 -6.43
C ASP A 74 -0.87 -3.93 -6.32
N SER A 75 -1.32 -4.18 -5.08
CA SER A 75 -2.22 -5.29 -4.76
C SER A 75 -3.59 -5.22 -5.45
N SER A 76 -4.01 -4.04 -5.95
CA SER A 76 -5.26 -3.85 -6.69
C SER A 76 -5.30 -4.65 -7.99
N TYR A 77 -4.15 -5.04 -8.54
CA TYR A 77 -4.08 -5.95 -9.69
C TYR A 77 -4.54 -7.37 -9.39
N LYS A 78 -4.64 -7.78 -8.12
CA LYS A 78 -5.21 -9.06 -7.70
C LYS A 78 -6.69 -8.92 -7.38
N GLN A 79 -7.53 -9.62 -8.13
CA GLN A 79 -8.95 -9.74 -7.81
C GLN A 79 -9.15 -10.67 -6.60
N GLN A 80 -9.91 -10.17 -5.61
CA GLN A 80 -10.17 -10.89 -4.36
C GLN A 80 -11.54 -11.59 -4.37
N GLU A 81 -12.49 -11.08 -5.14
CA GLU A 81 -13.88 -11.57 -5.18
C GLU A 81 -14.21 -12.25 -6.50
N GLY A 82 -15.04 -13.29 -6.45
CA GLY A 82 -15.42 -14.06 -7.64
C GLY A 82 -14.22 -14.72 -8.30
N TRP A 83 -13.96 -14.38 -9.58
CA TRP A 83 -12.81 -14.91 -10.31
C TRP A 83 -11.50 -14.22 -9.90
N ARG A 84 -10.70 -14.90 -9.08
CA ARG A 84 -9.48 -14.35 -8.45
C ARG A 84 -8.25 -14.33 -9.35
N TYR A 85 -8.34 -13.71 -10.52
CA TYR A 85 -7.19 -13.53 -11.41
C TYR A 85 -6.21 -12.46 -10.92
N HIS A 86 -4.96 -12.53 -11.39
CA HIS A 86 -3.97 -11.47 -11.22
C HIS A 86 -3.70 -10.80 -12.56
N ALA A 87 -4.03 -9.51 -12.69
CA ALA A 87 -3.97 -8.80 -13.97
C ALA A 87 -2.54 -8.73 -14.53
N ARG A 88 -1.53 -8.49 -13.69
CA ARG A 88 -0.11 -8.52 -14.11
C ARG A 88 0.27 -9.84 -14.79
N ASP A 89 -0.02 -10.97 -14.15
CA ASP A 89 0.42 -12.28 -14.65
C ASP A 89 -0.32 -12.63 -15.95
N LEU A 90 -1.63 -12.35 -16.00
CA LEU A 90 -2.42 -12.52 -17.23
C LEU A 90 -1.99 -11.56 -18.35
N ALA A 91 -1.50 -10.36 -18.02
CA ALA A 91 -0.97 -9.42 -19.00
C ALA A 91 0.36 -9.90 -19.59
N VAL A 92 1.24 -10.49 -18.78
CA VAL A 92 2.46 -11.13 -19.29
C VAL A 92 2.10 -12.30 -20.22
N TYR A 93 1.13 -13.13 -19.82
CA TYR A 93 0.62 -14.19 -20.67
C TYR A 93 0.05 -13.65 -22.00
N ARG A 94 -0.82 -12.63 -21.94
CA ARG A 94 -1.39 -11.98 -23.12
C ARG A 94 -0.29 -11.41 -24.02
N ALA A 95 0.67 -10.69 -23.45
CA ALA A 95 1.78 -10.12 -24.21
C ALA A 95 2.61 -11.19 -24.92
N HIS A 96 2.86 -12.32 -24.25
CA HIS A 96 3.53 -13.46 -24.87
C HIS A 96 2.69 -14.08 -25.99
N SER A 97 1.40 -14.30 -25.78
CA SER A 97 0.49 -14.84 -26.81
C SER A 97 0.38 -13.94 -28.04
N GLU A 98 0.38 -12.63 -27.84
CA GLU A 98 0.29 -11.61 -28.90
C GLU A 98 1.66 -11.26 -29.51
N GLN A 99 2.75 -11.84 -28.98
CA GLN A 99 4.13 -11.57 -29.39
C GLN A 99 4.53 -10.08 -29.31
N ILE A 100 4.12 -9.40 -28.24
CA ILE A 100 4.38 -7.97 -28.00
C ILE A 100 5.22 -7.73 -26.75
N PRO A 101 5.94 -6.59 -26.68
CA PRO A 101 6.58 -6.16 -25.45
C PRO A 101 5.55 -5.84 -24.36
N ILE A 102 5.91 -6.19 -23.13
CA ILE A 102 5.25 -5.72 -21.90
C ILE A 102 6.25 -4.98 -21.02
N ILE A 103 5.84 -3.83 -20.49
CA ILE A 103 6.63 -3.01 -19.57
C ILE A 103 5.96 -3.02 -18.20
N LEU A 104 6.69 -3.47 -17.19
CA LEU A 104 6.28 -3.45 -15.79
C LEU A 104 7.05 -2.34 -15.07
N GLY A 105 6.41 -1.20 -14.86
CA GLY A 105 6.98 -0.05 -14.17
C GLY A 105 6.76 -0.15 -12.66
N SER A 106 7.81 0.11 -11.87
CA SER A 106 7.67 0.32 -10.43
C SER A 106 8.92 0.91 -9.78
N ALA A 107 8.73 1.76 -8.77
CA ALA A 107 9.78 2.17 -7.84
C ALA A 107 10.14 1.10 -6.79
N THR A 108 9.18 0.21 -6.45
CA THR A 108 9.32 -0.87 -5.47
C THR A 108 8.81 -2.18 -6.08
N PRO A 109 9.57 -2.80 -7.00
CA PRO A 109 9.10 -3.97 -7.75
C PRO A 109 8.74 -5.14 -6.84
N ALA A 110 7.71 -5.91 -7.24
CA ALA A 110 7.29 -7.11 -6.55
C ALA A 110 8.40 -8.16 -6.55
N LEU A 111 8.46 -8.98 -5.50
CA LEU A 111 9.52 -9.98 -5.32
C LEU A 111 9.51 -11.02 -6.44
N GLU A 112 8.34 -11.42 -6.90
CA GLU A 112 8.14 -12.33 -8.03
C GLU A 112 8.61 -11.73 -9.35
N THR A 113 8.44 -10.41 -9.57
CA THR A 113 8.98 -9.70 -10.74
C THR A 113 10.50 -9.67 -10.69
N LEU A 114 11.09 -9.37 -9.53
CA LEU A 114 12.54 -9.47 -9.31
C LEU A 114 13.07 -10.89 -9.48
N CYS A 115 12.30 -11.90 -9.07
CA CYS A 115 12.63 -13.31 -9.26
C CYS A 115 12.69 -13.67 -10.75
N ASN A 116 11.70 -13.24 -11.55
CA ASN A 116 11.69 -13.44 -12.99
C ASN A 116 12.84 -12.70 -13.70
N VAL A 117 13.25 -11.52 -13.20
CA VAL A 117 14.48 -10.85 -13.67
C VAL A 117 15.72 -11.70 -13.35
N ARG A 118 15.84 -12.22 -12.12
CA ARG A 118 16.96 -13.10 -11.73
C ARG A 118 17.02 -14.37 -12.57
N GLN A 119 15.86 -14.94 -12.89
CA GLN A 119 15.71 -16.09 -13.79
C GLN A 119 15.90 -15.74 -15.28
N LYS A 120 16.20 -14.49 -15.61
CA LYS A 120 16.36 -13.99 -16.99
C LYS A 120 15.12 -14.12 -17.87
N LYS A 121 13.93 -14.31 -17.27
CA LYS A 121 12.64 -14.23 -17.97
C LYS A 121 12.30 -12.81 -18.35
N TYR A 122 12.64 -11.84 -17.49
CA TYR A 122 12.46 -10.41 -17.72
C TYR A 122 13.80 -9.68 -17.81
N ARG A 123 13.82 -8.57 -18.54
CA ARG A 123 14.96 -7.65 -18.58
C ARG A 123 14.69 -6.45 -17.69
N MET A 124 15.66 -6.10 -16.85
CA MET A 124 15.56 -4.92 -15.97
C MET A 124 16.14 -3.67 -16.64
N LEU A 125 15.35 -2.60 -16.66
CA LEU A 125 15.77 -1.27 -17.10
C LEU A 125 15.74 -0.35 -15.87
N ARG A 126 16.89 0.25 -15.51
CA ARG A 126 17.02 1.06 -14.28
C ARG A 126 17.16 2.54 -14.60
N LEU A 127 16.35 3.34 -13.92
CA LEU A 127 16.51 4.80 -13.84
C LEU A 127 17.08 5.14 -12.46
N THR A 128 18.27 5.75 -12.41
CA THR A 128 19.02 5.98 -11.16
C THR A 128 18.83 7.37 -10.57
N ARG A 129 18.23 8.29 -11.31
CA ARG A 129 17.96 9.66 -10.88
C ARG A 129 16.47 9.83 -10.64
N ARG A 130 16.11 10.50 -9.53
CA ARG A 130 14.71 10.88 -9.26
C ARG A 130 14.27 11.92 -10.29
N ALA A 131 12.99 11.89 -10.65
CA ALA A 131 12.40 12.97 -11.42
C ALA A 131 12.35 14.25 -10.56
N GLY A 132 12.74 15.38 -11.14
CA GLY A 132 12.77 16.68 -10.46
C GLY A 132 13.87 16.82 -9.40
N ASN A 133 13.61 17.63 -8.38
CA ASN A 133 14.59 18.06 -7.35
C ASN A 133 14.36 17.42 -5.96
N ALA A 134 13.70 16.26 -5.89
CA ALA A 134 13.35 15.62 -4.63
C ALA A 134 14.60 15.19 -3.83
N ARG A 135 14.68 15.63 -2.57
CA ARG A 135 15.77 15.27 -1.63
C ARG A 135 15.34 14.14 -0.69
N PRO A 136 16.26 13.28 -0.22
CA PRO A 136 15.96 12.29 0.81
C PRO A 136 15.44 12.97 2.09
N ALA A 137 14.45 12.36 2.73
CA ALA A 137 13.95 12.82 4.03
C ALA A 137 14.95 12.48 5.14
N LEU A 138 15.03 13.33 6.16
CA LEU A 138 15.75 13.02 7.40
C LEU A 138 14.94 11.98 8.18
N GLN A 139 15.60 10.90 8.61
CA GLN A 139 14.98 9.76 9.28
C GLN A 139 15.62 9.49 10.63
N HIS A 140 14.81 9.02 11.58
CA HIS A 140 15.25 8.60 12.90
C HIS A 140 14.66 7.23 13.25
N VAL A 141 15.47 6.33 13.79
CA VAL A 141 15.03 5.04 14.34
C VAL A 141 15.01 5.16 15.85
N LEU A 142 13.85 4.94 16.47
CA LEU A 142 13.67 5.04 17.91
C LEU A 142 13.56 3.64 18.52
N ASP A 143 14.47 3.30 19.42
CA ASP A 143 14.39 2.04 20.19
C ASP A 143 13.30 2.15 21.26
N LEU A 144 12.28 1.30 21.19
CA LEU A 144 11.14 1.33 22.11
C LEU A 144 11.37 0.57 23.42
N LYS A 145 12.44 -0.24 23.53
CA LYS A 145 12.70 -1.10 24.70
C LYS A 145 12.72 -0.29 25.99
N GLY A 146 11.93 -0.72 26.97
CA GLY A 146 11.84 -0.10 28.29
C GLY A 146 11.27 1.32 28.31
N GLN A 147 10.82 1.87 27.17
CA GLN A 147 10.22 3.21 27.14
C GLN A 147 8.76 3.17 27.62
N ARG A 148 8.35 4.17 28.39
CA ARG A 148 6.92 4.34 28.72
C ARG A 148 6.17 4.84 27.49
N LEU A 149 5.52 3.92 26.79
CA LEU A 149 4.71 4.24 25.61
C LEU A 149 3.39 4.89 26.02
N GLN A 150 2.96 5.90 25.27
CA GLN A 150 1.63 6.50 25.40
C GLN A 150 0.83 6.18 24.15
N ALA A 151 -0.21 5.35 24.29
CA ALA A 151 -0.91 4.73 23.16
C ALA A 151 0.01 4.09 22.12
N GLY A 152 1.08 3.46 22.60
CA GLY A 152 2.08 2.82 21.76
C GLY A 152 3.01 3.76 20.99
N LEU A 153 2.95 5.06 21.25
CA LEU A 153 3.90 6.04 20.74
C LEU A 153 5.00 6.32 21.77
N ALA A 154 6.24 6.40 21.29
CA ALA A 154 7.37 6.82 22.11
C ALA A 154 7.25 8.31 22.50
N PRO A 155 7.69 8.72 23.71
CA PRO A 155 7.72 10.13 24.11
C PRO A 155 8.48 11.03 23.12
N ALA A 156 9.60 10.54 22.58
CA ALA A 156 10.39 11.25 21.58
C ALA A 156 9.61 11.49 20.27
N LEU A 157 8.79 10.52 19.85
CA LEU A 157 7.93 10.66 18.67
C LEU A 157 6.83 11.69 18.93
N ILE A 158 6.17 11.64 20.09
CA ILE A 158 5.12 12.59 20.47
C ILE A 158 5.66 14.03 20.48
N ALA A 159 6.86 14.24 21.02
CA ALA A 159 7.50 15.55 21.03
C ALA A 159 7.72 16.10 19.59
N ARG A 160 8.22 15.25 18.68
CA ARG A 160 8.41 15.62 17.26
C ARG A 160 7.09 15.88 16.55
N MET A 161 6.06 15.07 16.80
CA MET A 161 4.73 15.30 16.25
C MET A 161 4.18 16.66 16.67
N ARG A 162 4.30 17.01 17.97
CA ARG A 162 3.87 18.33 18.49
C ARG A 162 4.59 19.47 17.80
N GLN A 163 5.91 19.36 17.59
CA GLN A 163 6.69 20.37 16.88
C GLN A 163 6.14 20.62 15.46
N HIS A 164 5.83 19.56 14.71
CA HIS A 164 5.26 19.69 13.37
C HIS A 164 3.86 20.31 13.38
N LEU A 165 3.00 19.86 14.30
CA LEU A 165 1.63 20.36 14.43
C LEU A 165 1.57 21.83 14.90
N GLN A 166 2.49 22.25 15.76
CA GLN A 166 2.61 23.66 16.19
C GLN A 166 3.02 24.59 15.05
N ALA A 167 3.73 24.06 14.04
CA ALA A 167 4.08 24.77 12.82
C ALA A 167 3.03 24.62 11.69
N ASP A 168 1.79 24.24 12.04
CA ASP A 168 0.66 24.02 11.12
C ASP A 168 0.93 22.97 10.01
N ASN A 169 1.87 22.06 10.25
CA ASN A 169 2.10 20.92 9.36
C ASN A 169 1.16 19.75 9.70
N GLN A 170 1.04 18.80 8.77
CA GLN A 170 0.31 17.55 9.00
C GLN A 170 1.26 16.41 9.34
N VAL A 171 0.81 15.49 10.19
CA VAL A 171 1.52 14.26 10.54
C VAL A 171 0.69 13.06 10.07
N ILE A 172 1.36 12.11 9.43
CA ILE A 172 0.79 10.83 9.01
C ILE A 172 1.38 9.73 9.88
N LEU A 173 0.52 8.96 10.54
CA LEU A 173 0.91 7.75 11.28
C LEU A 173 0.47 6.51 10.49
N PHE A 174 1.42 5.64 10.19
CA PHE A 174 1.16 4.35 9.56
C PHE A 174 1.03 3.27 10.63
N LEU A 175 -0.03 2.47 10.53
CA LEU A 175 -0.29 1.33 11.40
C LEU A 175 -0.51 0.08 10.56
N ASN A 176 -0.30 -1.09 11.16
CA ASN A 176 -0.66 -2.35 10.53
C ASN A 176 -2.18 -2.45 10.31
N ARG A 177 -2.59 -3.18 9.27
CA ARG A 177 -3.99 -3.33 8.90
C ARG A 177 -4.80 -4.00 10.02
N ARG A 178 -6.07 -3.60 10.19
CA ARG A 178 -7.01 -4.25 11.12
C ARG A 178 -7.03 -5.76 10.90
N GLY A 179 -7.02 -6.54 11.97
CA GLY A 179 -7.08 -8.01 11.92
C GLY A 179 -5.73 -8.72 11.77
N PHE A 180 -4.59 -8.02 11.87
CA PHE A 180 -3.30 -8.69 11.97
C PHE A 180 -3.24 -9.51 13.27
N ALA A 181 -2.94 -10.80 13.12
CA ALA A 181 -2.69 -11.73 14.22
C ALA A 181 -1.53 -11.20 15.10
N PRO A 182 -1.78 -10.76 16.35
CA PRO A 182 -0.74 -10.14 17.14
C PRO A 182 0.28 -11.20 17.57
N ALA A 183 1.56 -10.96 17.30
CA ALA A 183 2.63 -11.70 17.97
C ALA A 183 2.73 -11.25 19.43
N LEU A 184 3.27 -12.09 20.31
CA LEU A 184 3.53 -11.73 21.71
C LEU A 184 4.99 -11.30 21.87
N LEU A 185 5.22 -10.11 22.42
CA LEU A 185 6.55 -9.52 22.63
C LEU A 185 6.80 -9.15 24.10
N CYS A 186 8.06 -9.17 24.55
CA CYS A 186 8.48 -8.61 25.83
C CYS A 186 8.94 -7.16 25.65
N HIS A 187 8.29 -6.21 26.32
CA HIS A 187 8.56 -4.78 26.16
C HIS A 187 9.96 -4.36 26.63
N ASP A 188 10.54 -5.07 27.59
CA ASP A 188 11.79 -4.67 28.22
C ASP A 188 13.02 -5.19 27.46
N CYS A 189 12.99 -6.42 26.95
CA CYS A 189 14.14 -7.04 26.25
C CYS A 189 13.93 -7.29 24.75
N GLY A 190 12.69 -7.20 24.25
CA GLY A 190 12.36 -7.46 22.85
C GLY A 190 12.21 -8.93 22.46
N TRP A 191 12.18 -9.87 23.43
CA TRP A 191 11.89 -11.28 23.15
C TRP A 191 10.53 -11.43 22.45
N ILE A 192 10.45 -12.28 21.43
CA ILE A 192 9.22 -12.59 20.70
C ILE A 192 8.90 -14.08 20.90
N ALA A 193 7.63 -14.41 21.08
CA ALA A 193 7.21 -15.79 21.23
C ALA A 193 7.41 -16.59 19.93
N GLU A 194 8.41 -17.46 19.92
CA GLU A 194 8.74 -18.35 18.81
C GLU A 194 8.27 -19.78 19.05
N CYS A 195 7.89 -20.45 17.96
CA CYS A 195 7.49 -21.85 17.97
C CYS A 195 8.72 -22.75 17.89
N PRO A 196 9.01 -23.56 18.93
CA PRO A 196 10.21 -24.41 18.93
C PRO A 196 10.10 -25.62 18.00
N ARG A 197 8.99 -25.77 17.27
CA ARG A 197 8.76 -26.86 16.31
C ARG A 197 9.13 -26.47 14.88
N CYS A 198 9.10 -25.17 14.54
CA CYS A 198 9.24 -24.71 13.16
C CYS A 198 9.83 -23.30 13.01
N ASP A 199 10.35 -22.71 14.08
CA ASP A 199 11.02 -21.41 14.12
C ASP A 199 10.17 -20.23 13.58
N HIS A 200 8.85 -20.41 13.52
CA HIS A 200 7.90 -19.34 13.20
C HIS A 200 7.37 -18.68 14.48
N TYR A 201 6.99 -17.40 14.39
CA TYR A 201 6.37 -16.71 15.50
C TYR A 201 4.98 -17.26 15.84
N TYR A 202 4.67 -17.31 17.13
CA TYR A 202 3.34 -17.61 17.63
C TYR A 202 2.39 -16.42 17.42
N THR A 203 1.12 -16.74 17.17
CA THR A 203 0.01 -15.79 17.22
C THR A 203 -0.68 -15.85 18.57
N LEU A 204 -0.88 -14.70 19.19
CA LEU A 204 -1.66 -14.54 20.41
C LEU A 204 -3.16 -14.52 20.09
N HIS A 205 -3.85 -15.54 20.57
CA HIS A 205 -5.30 -15.61 20.58
C HIS A 205 -5.82 -15.07 21.91
N GLN A 206 -6.11 -13.76 21.96
CA GLN A 206 -6.47 -13.06 23.20
C GLN A 206 -7.71 -13.66 23.88
N ALA A 207 -8.78 -13.93 23.13
CA ALA A 207 -10.03 -14.46 23.69
C ALA A 207 -9.86 -15.85 24.31
N GLN A 208 -8.99 -16.68 23.73
CA GLN A 208 -8.73 -18.04 24.18
C GLN A 208 -7.47 -18.15 25.06
N HIS A 209 -6.82 -17.03 25.40
CA HIS A 209 -5.60 -16.95 26.22
C HIS A 209 -4.51 -17.99 25.91
N HIS A 210 -4.28 -18.29 24.63
CA HIS A 210 -3.21 -19.18 24.19
C HIS A 210 -2.44 -18.63 22.99
N LEU A 211 -1.26 -19.20 22.79
CA LEU A 211 -0.41 -19.01 21.62
C LEU A 211 -0.66 -20.14 20.65
N ARG A 212 -0.91 -19.83 19.37
CA ARG A 212 -1.09 -20.80 18.30
C ARG A 212 -0.13 -20.52 17.15
N CYS A 213 0.54 -21.55 16.66
CA CYS A 213 1.41 -21.42 15.50
C CYS A 213 0.60 -21.72 14.23
N HIS A 214 0.46 -20.76 13.31
CA HIS A 214 -0.27 -20.98 12.06
C HIS A 214 0.48 -21.84 11.03
N HIS A 215 1.74 -22.17 11.28
CA HIS A 215 2.53 -23.04 10.41
C HIS A 215 2.38 -24.52 10.77
N CYS A 216 2.51 -24.88 12.05
CA CYS A 216 2.51 -26.28 12.51
C CYS A 216 1.39 -26.65 13.48
N ASP A 217 0.47 -25.72 13.73
CA ASP A 217 -0.68 -25.83 14.63
C ASP A 217 -0.37 -26.11 16.11
N SER A 218 0.91 -26.00 16.52
CA SER A 218 1.27 -26.15 17.94
C SER A 218 0.61 -25.08 18.79
N GLN A 219 0.22 -25.45 20.00
CA GLN A 219 -0.42 -24.58 20.97
C GLN A 219 0.39 -24.52 22.25
N ARG A 220 0.44 -23.34 22.87
CA ARG A 220 1.08 -23.12 24.17
C ARG A 220 0.29 -22.14 25.02
N PRO A 221 0.32 -22.26 26.36
CA PRO A 221 -0.21 -21.21 27.22
C PRO A 221 0.61 -19.92 27.04
N VAL A 222 -0.03 -18.77 27.27
CA VAL A 222 0.68 -17.49 27.30
C VAL A 222 1.62 -17.46 28.52
N PRO A 223 2.93 -17.24 28.34
CA PRO A 223 3.87 -17.19 29.45
C PRO A 223 3.58 -15.98 30.35
N ARG A 224 3.61 -16.19 31.67
CA ARG A 224 3.40 -15.11 32.67
C ARG A 224 4.61 -14.19 32.80
N GLN A 225 5.80 -14.69 32.47
CA GLN A 225 7.06 -13.97 32.52
C GLN A 225 7.85 -14.24 31.25
N CYS A 226 8.64 -13.26 30.82
CA CYS A 226 9.55 -13.38 29.72
C CYS A 226 10.61 -14.45 30.03
N PRO A 227 10.79 -15.47 29.18
CA PRO A 227 11.81 -16.50 29.41
C PRO A 227 13.25 -15.98 29.23
N SER A 228 13.43 -14.80 28.62
CA SER A 228 14.74 -14.19 28.40
C SER A 228 15.19 -13.29 29.56
N CYS A 229 14.31 -12.43 30.10
CA CYS A 229 14.67 -11.44 31.12
C CYS A 229 13.83 -11.48 32.41
N GLY A 230 12.84 -12.37 32.52
CA GLY A 230 11.97 -12.49 33.70
C GLY A 230 10.88 -11.41 33.83
N SER A 231 10.88 -10.39 32.97
CA SER A 231 9.85 -9.33 32.99
C SER A 231 8.43 -9.88 32.80
N THR A 232 7.46 -9.28 33.48
CA THR A 232 6.02 -9.54 33.30
C THR A 232 5.38 -8.65 32.22
N HIS A 233 6.13 -7.71 31.63
CA HIS A 233 5.65 -6.77 30.63
C HIS A 233 5.58 -7.41 29.23
N MET A 234 4.63 -8.34 29.08
CA MET A 234 4.33 -9.02 27.83
C MET A 234 3.19 -8.31 27.09
N LEU A 235 3.45 -7.85 25.87
CA LEU A 235 2.50 -7.05 25.08
C LEU A 235 2.21 -7.70 23.72
N PRO A 236 0.96 -7.60 23.20
CA PRO A 236 0.67 -7.93 21.82
C PRO A 236 1.30 -6.91 20.86
N VAL A 237 1.83 -7.39 19.74
CA VAL A 237 2.28 -6.54 18.62
C VAL A 237 1.07 -6.12 17.79
N GLY A 238 0.80 -4.81 17.73
CA GLY A 238 -0.24 -4.22 16.88
C GLY A 238 -1.16 -3.31 17.67
N LEU A 239 -0.97 -2.00 17.51
CA LEU A 239 -1.90 -1.01 18.05
C LEU A 239 -3.13 -0.95 17.15
N GLY A 240 -4.31 -1.14 17.73
CA GLY A 240 -5.56 -0.90 17.02
C GLY A 240 -5.70 0.59 16.68
N THR A 241 -6.19 0.89 15.47
CA THR A 241 -6.46 2.26 15.01
C THR A 241 -7.40 3.01 15.96
N GLU A 242 -8.39 2.31 16.51
CA GLU A 242 -9.41 2.85 17.42
C GLU A 242 -8.83 3.26 18.78
N GLN A 243 -7.91 2.46 19.34
CA GLN A 243 -7.25 2.78 20.62
C GLN A 243 -6.33 3.99 20.47
N LEU A 244 -5.62 4.10 19.35
CA LEU A 244 -4.75 5.25 19.09
C LEU A 244 -5.56 6.54 18.95
N GLU A 245 -6.69 6.50 18.24
CA GLU A 245 -7.53 7.69 18.07
C GLU A 245 -8.10 8.19 19.40
N GLN A 246 -8.62 7.28 20.23
CA GLN A 246 -9.20 7.62 21.53
C GLN A 246 -8.19 8.32 22.45
N VAL A 247 -6.92 7.91 22.42
CA VAL A 247 -5.87 8.51 23.27
C VAL A 247 -5.28 9.79 22.66
N LEU A 248 -5.29 9.96 21.34
CA LEU A 248 -4.82 11.19 20.70
C LEU A 248 -5.81 12.35 20.85
N ARG A 249 -7.12 12.09 20.88
CA ARG A 249 -8.19 13.11 21.04
C ARG A 249 -8.04 14.02 22.28
N PRO A 250 -7.77 13.53 23.51
CA PRO A 250 -7.67 14.40 24.69
C PRO A 250 -6.42 15.30 24.73
N SER A 251 -5.40 15.03 23.90
CA SER A 251 -4.08 15.68 24.04
C SER A 251 -3.87 16.94 23.18
N SER A 252 -4.83 17.33 22.35
CA SER A 252 -4.75 18.55 21.55
C SER A 252 -6.14 19.07 21.15
N PRO A 253 -6.69 20.11 21.82
CA PRO A 253 -7.99 20.69 21.51
C PRO A 253 -8.12 21.27 20.08
N ALA A 254 -7.00 21.44 19.36
CA ALA A 254 -6.94 22.03 18.03
C ALA A 254 -6.82 21.01 16.88
N CYS A 255 -6.58 19.72 17.17
CA CYS A 255 -6.35 18.69 16.14
C CYS A 255 -7.59 17.79 15.98
N ARG A 256 -8.31 17.93 14.85
CA ARG A 256 -9.38 16.99 14.47
C ARG A 256 -8.79 15.76 13.79
N SER A 257 -8.87 14.59 14.43
CA SER A 257 -8.57 13.30 13.81
C SER A 257 -9.66 12.89 12.82
N HIS A 258 -9.30 12.34 11.67
CA HIS A 258 -10.20 11.68 10.72
C HIS A 258 -9.63 10.32 10.33
N GLU A 259 -10.51 9.32 10.25
CA GLU A 259 -10.17 8.01 9.70
C GLU A 259 -10.44 8.00 8.18
N SER A 260 -9.57 7.35 7.39
CA SER A 260 -9.80 7.14 5.95
C SER A 260 -9.59 5.67 5.61
N THR A 261 -10.67 4.95 5.35
CA THR A 261 -10.71 3.50 5.11
C THR A 261 -10.32 3.10 3.67
N VAL A 262 -10.15 4.06 2.76
CA VAL A 262 -9.95 3.82 1.31
C VAL A 262 -8.47 3.68 0.91
N ILE A 263 -7.54 3.84 1.86
CA ILE A 263 -6.07 3.68 1.70
C ILE A 263 -5.62 2.95 2.97
N PRO A 264 -4.69 1.95 2.96
CA PRO A 264 -4.32 1.18 4.16
C PRO A 264 -4.06 2.11 5.36
N PRO A 265 -4.48 1.71 6.58
CA PRO A 265 -5.06 2.59 7.58
C PRO A 265 -4.14 3.77 7.91
N VAL A 266 -4.51 4.94 7.38
CA VAL A 266 -3.92 6.23 7.73
C VAL A 266 -4.93 6.97 8.60
N VAL A 267 -4.54 7.30 9.83
CA VAL A 267 -5.26 8.31 10.63
C VAL A 267 -4.81 9.67 10.10
N LYS A 268 -5.70 10.37 9.37
CA LYS A 268 -5.45 11.69 8.76
C LYS A 268 -6.17 12.79 9.53
N ALA A 269 -5.54 13.93 9.82
CA ALA A 269 -6.25 15.10 10.33
C ALA A 269 -6.62 16.08 9.18
N ARG A 270 -7.93 16.23 8.92
CA ARG A 270 -8.67 17.29 8.16
C ARG A 270 -8.58 17.28 6.61
N TRP A 271 -9.72 17.15 5.91
CA TRP A 271 -9.79 16.97 4.43
C TRP A 271 -10.71 17.89 3.58
N SER A 272 -11.37 18.94 4.10
CA SER A 272 -12.29 19.73 3.24
C SER A 272 -11.72 21.04 2.65
N SER A 273 -10.64 21.62 3.18
CA SER A 273 -10.14 22.94 2.72
C SER A 273 -8.82 22.89 1.92
N ILE A 274 -8.13 21.74 1.89
CA ILE A 274 -6.76 21.63 1.34
C ILE A 274 -6.74 21.27 -0.15
N TRP A 275 -7.78 20.64 -0.69
CA TRP A 275 -7.85 20.31 -2.13
C TRP A 275 -7.83 21.55 -3.04
N ARG A 276 -8.32 22.69 -2.54
CA ARG A 276 -8.21 24.00 -3.23
C ARG A 276 -6.81 24.63 -3.15
N LYS A 277 -5.95 24.22 -2.22
CA LYS A 277 -4.59 24.77 -2.06
C LYS A 277 -3.51 23.90 -2.72
N PHE A 278 -3.68 22.58 -2.77
CA PHE A 278 -2.76 21.71 -3.53
C PHE A 278 -2.82 21.97 -5.05
N THR A 279 -4.01 22.25 -5.59
CA THR A 279 -4.18 22.69 -6.99
C THR A 279 -3.60 24.08 -7.28
N ALA A 280 -3.31 24.88 -6.27
CA ALA A 280 -2.68 26.19 -6.45
C ALA A 280 -1.14 26.13 -6.46
N ALA A 281 -0.53 25.12 -5.81
CA ALA A 281 0.92 24.96 -5.76
C ALA A 281 1.49 24.18 -6.98
N GLU A 282 0.67 23.42 -7.71
CA GLU A 282 1.05 22.79 -8.99
C GLU A 282 0.85 23.70 -10.21
N ARG A 283 0.44 24.96 -10.03
CA ARG A 283 0.45 25.99 -11.09
C ARG A 283 1.82 26.65 -11.28
N ALA A 284 2.86 26.17 -10.60
CA ALA A 284 4.20 26.76 -10.63
C ALA A 284 5.33 25.75 -10.94
N PHE A 285 5.01 24.58 -11.52
CA PHE A 285 6.00 23.65 -12.07
C PHE A 285 5.54 23.08 -13.41
#